data_AF-A0A8J8BU53-F1
#
_entry.id   AF-A0A8J8BU53-F1
#
_cell.length_a   1.000
_cell.length_b   1.000
_cell.length_c   1.000
_cell.angle_alpha   90.00
_cell.angle_beta   90.00
_cell.angle_gamma   90.00
#
_symmetry.space_group_name_H-M   'P 1'
#
loop_
_entity.id
_entity.type
_entity.pdbx_description
1 polymer ?
#
loop_
_entity_poly.entity_id
_entity_poly.type
_entity_poly.pdbx_seq_one_letter_code
_entity_poly.pdbx_strand_id
1 'polypeptide(L)'
;VTQYITGEANDATFEYVSKTAPGSRMVFSYVHRGIIDGSFKDAQKWKSIGEQKSTPWIFGIDPAELVQYLSARGFALVDHVGGSDYQERYLNPRGRHIPPFEAERIALAVVTG
;
A
#
# COMPACT_ATOMS: atom_id res chain seq x y z
N VAL A 1 -5.81 -4.07 -1.17
CA VAL A 1 -6.16 -3.13 -0.07
C VAL A 1 -5.73 -3.80 1.21
N THR A 2 -4.94 -3.13 2.06
CA THR A 2 -4.32 -3.76 3.24
C THR A 2 -4.66 -3.09 4.58
N GLN A 3 -5.09 -1.83 4.58
CA GLN A 3 -5.10 -0.99 5.79
C GLN A 3 -6.19 -1.32 6.83
N TYR A 4 -7.16 -2.18 6.50
CA TYR A 4 -8.33 -2.46 7.34
C TYR A 4 -8.25 -3.78 8.10
N ILE A 5 -7.21 -4.58 7.85
CA ILE A 5 -6.99 -5.86 8.50
C ILE A 5 -5.62 -5.85 9.18
N THR A 6 -5.42 -6.74 10.15
CA THR A 6 -4.18 -6.79 10.93
C THR A 6 -2.98 -7.19 10.06
N GLY A 7 -1.78 -7.00 10.60
CA GLY A 7 -0.56 -7.48 9.94
C GLY A 7 -0.61 -8.98 9.67
N GLU A 8 -1.08 -9.77 10.64
CA GLU A 8 -1.21 -11.22 10.54
C GLU A 8 -2.22 -11.63 9.46
N ALA A 9 -3.34 -10.91 9.34
CA ALA A 9 -4.34 -11.17 8.30
C ALA A 9 -3.83 -10.82 6.89
N ASN A 10 -3.07 -9.72 6.76
CA ASN A 10 -2.36 -9.41 5.52
C ASN A 10 -1.34 -10.52 5.22
N ASP A 11 -0.53 -10.93 6.19
CA ASP A 11 0.48 -11.97 5.99
C ASP A 11 -0.13 -13.30 5.52
N ALA A 12 -1.22 -13.75 6.14
CA ALA A 12 -1.96 -14.92 5.71
C ALA A 12 -2.50 -14.79 4.28
N THR A 13 -2.95 -13.59 3.89
CA THR A 13 -3.43 -13.32 2.52
C THR A 13 -2.28 -13.42 1.52
N PHE A 14 -1.13 -12.82 1.81
CA PHE A 14 0.04 -12.84 0.93
C PHE A 14 0.59 -14.28 0.82
N GLU A 15 0.66 -15.02 1.91
CA GLU A 15 1.06 -16.43 1.91
C GLU A 15 0.09 -17.32 1.11
N TYR A 16 -1.22 -17.05 1.18
CA TYR A 16 -2.19 -17.75 0.35
C TYR A 16 -1.97 -17.48 -1.14
N VAL A 17 -1.74 -16.23 -1.52
CA VAL A 17 -1.50 -15.84 -2.92
C VAL A 17 -0.14 -16.33 -3.44
N SER A 18 0.87 -16.43 -2.59
CA SER A 18 2.20 -16.91 -3.00
C SER A 18 2.21 -18.38 -3.44
N LYS A 19 1.18 -19.15 -3.08
CA LYS A 19 0.99 -20.55 -3.52
C LYS A 19 0.46 -20.67 -4.96
N THR A 20 0.21 -19.56 -5.64
CA THR A 20 -0.14 -19.56 -7.07
C THR A 20 1.09 -19.83 -7.95
N ALA A 21 0.89 -20.07 -9.25
CA ALA A 21 2.00 -20.43 -10.13
C ALA A 21 3.06 -19.30 -10.21
N PRO A 22 4.37 -19.63 -10.30
CA PRO A 22 5.42 -18.65 -10.52
C PRO A 22 5.11 -17.74 -11.71
N GLY A 23 5.34 -16.43 -11.55
CA GLY A 23 4.97 -15.42 -12.54
C GLY A 23 3.55 -14.86 -12.38
N SER A 24 2.71 -15.44 -11.51
CA SER A 24 1.43 -14.84 -11.11
C SER A 24 1.64 -13.47 -10.49
N ARG A 25 0.69 -12.56 -10.70
CA ARG A 25 0.81 -11.15 -10.31
C ARG A 25 -0.28 -10.73 -9.33
N MET A 26 0.11 -9.93 -8.35
CA MET A 26 -0.80 -9.33 -7.38
C MET A 26 -0.62 -7.82 -7.36
N VAL A 27 -1.72 -7.08 -7.49
CA VAL A 27 -1.76 -5.64 -7.26
C VAL A 27 -2.47 -5.38 -5.94
N PHE A 28 -1.89 -4.53 -5.10
CA PHE A 28 -2.52 -4.11 -3.87
C PHE A 28 -2.23 -2.64 -3.57
N SER A 29 -3.20 -1.96 -2.96
CA SER A 29 -2.99 -0.68 -2.30
C SER A 29 -2.64 -0.87 -0.83
N TYR A 30 -1.82 0.04 -0.32
CA TYR A 30 -1.48 0.18 1.10
C TYR A 30 -1.31 1.65 1.47
N VAL A 31 -1.35 1.96 2.77
CA VAL A 31 -1.03 3.30 3.28
C VAL A 31 0.35 3.31 3.94
N HIS A 32 1.02 4.46 3.90
CA HIS A 32 2.30 4.66 4.58
C HIS A 32 2.17 4.32 6.06
N ARG A 33 3.06 3.48 6.60
CA ARG A 33 3.06 3.06 8.03
C ARG A 33 2.98 4.24 8.99
N GLY A 34 3.62 5.35 8.62
CA GLY A 34 3.56 6.61 9.37
C GLY A 34 2.15 7.19 9.66
N ILE A 35 1.12 6.82 8.88
CA ILE A 35 -0.27 7.19 9.22
C ILE A 35 -0.75 6.44 10.47
N ILE A 36 -0.28 5.21 10.66
CA ILE A 36 -0.67 4.33 11.75
C ILE A 36 0.11 4.69 13.02
N ASP A 37 1.42 4.89 12.91
CA ASP A 37 2.30 5.20 14.06
C ASP A 37 2.37 6.71 14.41
N GLY A 38 1.84 7.58 13.55
CA GLY A 38 1.79 9.03 13.77
C GLY A 38 2.99 9.82 13.25
N SER A 39 3.99 9.17 12.64
CA SER A 39 5.18 9.83 12.07
C SER A 39 4.92 10.53 10.72
N PHE A 40 3.80 10.24 10.06
CA PHE A 40 3.44 10.89 8.79
C PHE A 40 2.79 12.25 9.03
N LYS A 41 3.05 13.20 8.12
CA LYS A 41 2.42 14.52 8.17
C LYS A 41 0.89 14.37 8.12
N ASP A 42 0.20 15.08 9.02
CA ASP A 42 -1.26 15.03 9.15
C ASP A 42 -1.82 13.64 9.53
N ALA A 43 -1.00 12.71 10.04
CA ALA A 43 -1.46 11.38 10.47
C ALA A 43 -2.64 11.44 11.45
N GLN A 44 -2.62 12.38 12.41
CA GLN A 44 -3.71 12.59 13.36
C GLN A 44 -5.05 12.89 12.66
N LYS A 45 -5.04 13.73 11.62
CA LYS A 45 -6.23 14.05 10.83
C LYS A 45 -6.81 12.80 10.17
N TRP A 46 -5.96 11.98 9.57
CA TRP A 46 -6.39 10.75 8.89
C TRP A 46 -6.87 9.69 9.86
N LYS A 47 -6.21 9.56 11.02
CA LYS A 47 -6.66 8.69 12.11
C LYS A 47 -8.05 9.07 12.60
N SER A 48 -8.30 10.35 12.88
CA SER A 48 -9.62 10.84 13.27
C SER A 48 -10.70 10.60 12.22
N ILE A 49 -10.39 10.75 10.93
CA ILE A 49 -11.34 10.44 9.84
C ILE A 49 -11.70 8.94 9.84
N GLY A 50 -10.71 8.06 10.03
CA GLY A 50 -10.94 6.61 10.08
C GLY A 50 -11.80 6.19 11.27
N GLU A 51 -11.55 6.78 12.44
CA GLU A 51 -12.33 6.57 13.67
C GLU A 51 -13.78 7.03 13.50
N GLN A 52 -14.01 8.24 12.97
CA GLN A 52 -15.35 8.78 12.73
C GLN A 52 -16.20 7.95 11.76
N LYS A 53 -15.54 7.26 10.82
CA LYS A 53 -16.21 6.43 9.82
C LYS A 53 -16.35 4.96 10.23
N SER A 54 -15.95 4.59 11.45
CA SER A 54 -15.89 3.19 11.91
C SER A 54 -15.07 2.27 11.00
N THR A 55 -14.09 2.83 10.28
CA THR A 55 -13.16 2.10 9.42
C THR A 55 -11.74 2.50 9.78
N PRO A 56 -11.27 2.16 10.99
CA PRO A 56 -9.94 2.53 11.44
C PRO A 56 -8.89 1.90 10.51
N TRP A 57 -7.88 2.67 10.15
CA TRP A 57 -6.72 2.13 9.48
C TRP A 57 -5.79 1.58 10.55
N ILE A 58 -5.51 0.29 10.47
CA ILE A 58 -4.81 -0.47 11.51
C ILE A 58 -3.50 -1.08 11.00
N PHE A 59 -3.23 -0.96 9.69
CA PHE A 59 -2.03 -1.48 9.06
C PHE A 59 -1.52 -0.53 8.00
N GLY A 60 -0.19 -0.46 7.88
CA GLY A 60 0.52 0.29 6.86
C GLY A 60 1.92 -0.26 6.67
N ILE A 61 2.51 0.00 5.51
CA ILE A 61 3.84 -0.48 5.14
C ILE A 61 4.74 0.74 4.96
N ASP A 62 5.98 0.63 5.43
CA ASP A 62 7.01 1.60 5.11
C ASP A 62 7.51 1.34 3.68
N PRO A 63 7.44 2.32 2.76
CA PRO A 63 7.94 2.15 1.40
C PRO A 63 9.38 1.64 1.32
N ALA A 64 10.23 1.97 2.29
CA ALA A 64 11.61 1.50 2.36
C ALA A 64 11.70 0.00 2.69
N GLU A 65 10.71 -0.56 3.37
CA GLU A 65 10.65 -1.96 3.78
C GLU A 65 9.81 -2.82 2.82
N LEU A 66 9.11 -2.22 1.84
CA LEU A 66 8.18 -2.91 0.94
C LEU A 66 8.83 -4.11 0.21
N VAL A 67 10.05 -3.93 -0.29
CA VAL A 67 10.77 -5.00 -1.01
C VAL A 67 11.04 -6.19 -0.09
N GLN A 68 11.52 -5.92 1.13
CA GLN A 68 11.78 -6.95 2.13
C GLN A 68 10.49 -7.63 2.61
N TYR A 69 9.42 -6.85 2.79
CA TYR A 69 8.10 -7.36 3.15
C TYR A 69 7.59 -8.36 2.10
N LEU A 70 7.73 -8.04 0.81
CA LEU A 70 7.33 -8.91 -0.29
C LEU A 70 8.22 -10.15 -0.42
N SER A 71 9.55 -9.99 -0.34
CA SER A 71 10.49 -11.11 -0.51
C SER A 71 10.32 -12.17 0.57
N ALA A 72 10.06 -11.75 1.81
CA ALA A 72 9.79 -12.67 2.92
C ALA A 72 8.52 -13.52 2.71
N ARG A 73 7.65 -13.12 1.76
CA ARG A 73 6.35 -13.75 1.47
C ARG A 73 6.32 -14.42 0.08
N GLY A 74 7.46 -14.59 -0.58
CA GLY A 74 7.55 -15.29 -1.87
C GLY A 74 7.24 -14.41 -3.10
N PHE A 75 7.38 -13.09 -2.96
CA PHE A 75 7.15 -12.15 -4.06
C PHE A 75 8.37 -11.28 -4.36
N ALA A 76 8.49 -10.85 -5.61
CA ALA A 76 9.34 -9.73 -6.01
C ALA A 76 8.48 -8.51 -6.36
N LEU A 77 8.98 -7.31 -6.05
CA LEU A 77 8.35 -6.05 -6.46
C LEU A 77 8.58 -5.81 -7.96
N VAL A 78 7.52 -5.48 -8.68
CA VAL A 78 7.57 -5.16 -10.12
C VAL A 78 7.40 -3.67 -10.37
N ASP A 79 6.43 -3.03 -9.70
CA ASP A 79 6.19 -1.59 -9.80
C ASP A 79 5.64 -1.06 -8.46
N HIS A 80 5.90 0.22 -8.19
CA HIS A 80 5.49 0.90 -6.97
C HIS A 80 5.20 2.37 -7.30
N VAL A 81 3.94 2.76 -7.08
CA VAL A 81 3.38 4.04 -7.52
C VAL A 81 2.89 4.81 -6.30
N GLY A 82 3.33 6.06 -6.17
CA GLY A 82 2.90 6.99 -5.13
C GLY A 82 2.23 8.26 -5.68
N GLY A 83 2.00 9.25 -4.82
CA GLY A 83 1.32 10.51 -5.17
C GLY A 83 1.93 11.22 -6.38
N SER A 84 3.26 11.40 -6.39
CA SER A 84 3.98 12.02 -7.52
C SER A 84 3.77 11.27 -8.84
N ASP A 85 3.84 9.94 -8.82
CA ASP A 85 3.59 9.13 -10.02
C ASP A 85 2.15 9.30 -10.52
N TYR A 86 1.17 9.40 -9.62
CA TYR A 86 -0.21 9.67 -10.01
C TYR A 86 -0.37 11.01 -10.71
N GLN A 87 0.26 12.04 -10.13
CA GLN A 87 0.25 13.38 -10.67
C GLN A 87 0.85 13.41 -12.08
N GLU A 88 2.03 12.82 -12.25
CA GLU A 88 2.78 12.83 -13.50
C GLU A 88 2.17 11.95 -14.58
N ARG A 89 1.79 10.71 -14.25
CA ARG A 89 1.35 9.72 -15.24
C ARG A 89 -0.11 9.89 -15.67
N TYR A 90 -0.98 10.42 -14.79
CA TYR A 90 -2.44 10.39 -15.03
C TYR A 90 -3.15 11.74 -14.92
N LEU A 91 -2.73 12.63 -14.01
CA LEU A 91 -3.44 13.89 -13.76
C LEU A 91 -2.94 15.03 -14.66
N ASN A 92 -1.64 15.28 -14.68
CA ASN A 92 -1.02 16.31 -15.51
C ASN A 92 -1.33 16.16 -17.01
N PRO A 93 -1.24 14.96 -17.62
CA PRO A 93 -1.55 14.79 -19.04
C PRO A 93 -3.01 15.08 -19.40
N ARG A 94 -3.90 15.10 -18.40
CA ARG A 94 -5.33 15.42 -18.56
C ARG A 94 -5.69 16.83 -18.08
N GLY A 95 -4.69 17.67 -17.74
CA GLY A 95 -4.92 19.01 -17.20
C GLY A 95 -5.68 19.02 -15.88
N ARG A 96 -5.60 17.96 -15.07
CA ARG A 96 -6.27 17.87 -13.77
C ARG A 96 -5.32 18.26 -12.64
N HIS A 97 -5.75 19.20 -11.80
CA HIS A 97 -4.99 19.70 -10.66
C HIS A 97 -5.63 19.26 -9.33
N ILE A 98 -5.77 17.95 -9.15
CA ILE A 98 -6.30 17.35 -7.91
C ILE A 98 -5.10 16.83 -7.12
N PRO A 99 -4.81 17.33 -5.91
CA PRO A 99 -3.69 16.81 -5.13
C PRO A 99 -3.94 15.34 -4.78
N PRO A 100 -3.00 14.43 -5.10
CA PRO A 100 -3.14 13.03 -4.76
C PRO A 100 -3.03 12.83 -3.26
N PHE A 101 -3.58 11.73 -2.76
CA PHE A 101 -3.41 11.38 -1.37
C PHE A 101 -2.02 10.75 -1.15
N GLU A 102 -1.05 11.55 -0.70
CA GLU A 102 0.37 11.18 -0.59
C GLU A 102 0.67 9.92 0.24
N ALA A 103 -0.19 9.57 1.19
CA ALA A 103 0.04 8.40 2.02
C ALA A 103 -0.44 7.09 1.35
N GLU A 104 -1.32 7.15 0.34
CA GLU A 104 -1.79 5.96 -0.36
C GLU A 104 -0.84 5.60 -1.52
N ARG A 105 -0.54 4.31 -1.61
CA ARG A 105 0.42 3.74 -2.55
C ARG A 105 -0.12 2.48 -3.18
N ILE A 106 0.31 2.17 -4.39
CA ILE A 106 0.02 0.92 -5.07
C ILE A 106 1.31 0.19 -5.38
N ALA A 107 1.32 -1.12 -5.13
CA ALA A 107 2.40 -2.01 -5.51
C ALA A 107 1.88 -3.11 -6.44
N LEU A 108 2.67 -3.43 -7.47
CA LEU A 108 2.55 -4.64 -8.27
C LEU A 108 3.66 -5.59 -7.86
N ALA A 109 3.29 -6.80 -7.48
CA ALA A 109 4.20 -7.86 -7.08
C ALA A 109 4.02 -9.11 -7.97
N VAL A 110 5.08 -9.91 -8.08
CA VAL A 110 5.09 -11.17 -8.84
C VAL A 110 5.54 -12.33 -7.95
N VAL A 111 4.87 -13.47 -8.06
CA VAL A 111 5.25 -14.71 -7.35
C VAL A 111 6.55 -15.27 -7.94
N THR A 112 7.51 -15.60 -7.08
CA THR A 112 8.86 -16.01 -7.51
C THR A 112 9.15 -17.51 -7.39
N GLY A 113 8.37 -18.27 -6.60
CA GLY A 113 8.65 -19.69 -6.30
C GLY A 113 7.39 -20.53 -6.21
#